data_AF-D8M840-F1
#
_entry.id   AF-D8M840-F1
#
_cell.length_a   1.000
_cell.length_b   1.000
_cell.length_c   1.000
_cell.angle_alpha   90.00
_cell.angle_beta   90.00
_cell.angle_gamma   90.00
#
_symmetry.space_group_name_H-M   'P 1'
#
loop_
_entity.id
_entity.type
_entity.pdbx_description
1 polymer ?
#
loop_
_entity_poly.entity_id
_entity_poly.type
_entity_poly.pdbx_seq_one_letter_code
_entity_poly.pdbx_strand_id
1 'polypeptide(L)'
;MMCLFQREFNAHAMVFTRSKQIIAQASECGITIVKKYPSDCAEPVRCRTNRFGMPYVRGMFAKAKQMFDSDYYGYINSDILLTFNLFDVLEICKKNAELGIMSLRVVSTFLRLGIARNRGESARSGEVQPASQRKPDRLSQISSFCGASHASAMKVPLTQDYFIFSRYFNFSSFKPVVIGRLKVDNYLLSVPYEAPETPEDWKYAVDPKDGKRANKGNLINTSHNVIGFHLGLDGYHHRMKRDHLNSQDSNWNLEYFRNVHRSHGSLMYSNFVFPSSRKALMLGYVKDLERRRASL
;
A
#
# COMPACT_ATOMS: atom_id res chain seq x y z
N MET A 1 15.52 -7.73 -1.86
CA MET A 1 14.30 -7.55 -2.67
C MET A 1 14.42 -6.39 -3.65
N MET A 2 14.58 -5.13 -3.20
CA MET A 2 14.57 -3.97 -4.11
C MET A 2 15.59 -4.06 -5.24
N CYS A 3 16.83 -4.51 -4.97
CA CYS A 3 17.84 -4.76 -6.01
C CYS A 3 17.34 -5.68 -7.13
N LEU A 4 16.67 -6.78 -6.76
CA LEU A 4 16.10 -7.72 -7.71
C LEU A 4 14.95 -7.10 -8.51
N PHE A 5 14.10 -6.29 -7.87
CA PHE A 5 13.04 -5.57 -8.57
C PHE A 5 13.59 -4.62 -9.63
N GLN A 6 14.67 -3.87 -9.33
CA GLN A 6 15.30 -2.97 -10.30
C GLN A 6 15.97 -3.70 -11.47
N ARG A 7 16.47 -4.92 -11.23
CA ARG A 7 17.16 -5.72 -12.25
C ARG A 7 16.19 -6.39 -13.22
N GLU A 8 15.10 -6.94 -12.70
CA GLU A 8 14.17 -7.77 -13.47
C GLU A 8 12.98 -6.98 -14.04
N PHE A 9 12.67 -5.82 -13.45
CA PHE A 9 11.53 -4.99 -13.84
C PHE A 9 11.97 -3.55 -14.05
N ASN A 10 11.19 -2.79 -14.84
CA ASN A 10 11.38 -1.34 -14.96
C ASN A 10 10.88 -0.64 -13.68
N ALA A 11 11.65 -0.80 -12.61
CA ALA A 11 11.35 -0.32 -11.27
C ALA A 11 12.56 0.42 -10.72
N HIS A 12 12.30 1.52 -10.02
CA HIS A 12 13.32 2.30 -9.32
C HIS A 12 13.03 2.26 -7.83
N ALA A 13 14.05 1.98 -7.03
CA ALA A 13 13.98 1.96 -5.59
C ALA A 13 14.70 3.18 -5.02
N MET A 14 14.10 3.73 -3.97
CA MET A 14 14.64 4.86 -3.24
C MET A 14 14.53 4.60 -1.74
N VAL A 15 15.56 4.97 -0.99
CA VAL A 15 15.59 4.88 0.47
C VAL A 15 15.90 6.24 1.09
N PHE A 16 15.08 6.63 2.06
CA PHE A 16 15.34 7.81 2.87
C PHE A 16 16.06 7.38 4.15
N THR A 17 17.34 7.73 4.28
CA THR A 17 18.14 7.29 5.43
C THR A 17 19.37 8.16 5.66
N ARG A 18 19.82 8.20 6.92
CA ARG A 18 21.13 8.74 7.31
C ARG A 18 22.06 7.68 7.89
N SER A 19 21.60 6.43 8.02
CA SER A 19 22.42 5.33 8.53
C SER A 19 23.51 4.99 7.52
N LYS A 20 24.77 5.04 7.97
CA LYS A 20 25.93 4.70 7.13
C LYS A 20 25.83 3.27 6.60
N GLN A 21 25.34 2.34 7.43
CA GLN A 21 25.17 0.93 7.09
C GLN A 21 24.12 0.74 5.99
N ILE A 22 22.94 1.37 6.13
CA ILE A 22 21.89 1.29 5.10
C ILE A 22 22.35 1.98 3.81
N ILE A 23 23.08 3.10 3.92
CA ILE A 23 23.65 3.81 2.76
C ILE A 23 24.61 2.91 1.98
N ALA A 24 25.52 2.20 2.66
CA ALA A 24 26.47 1.29 2.02
C ALA A 24 25.74 0.18 1.24
N GLN A 25 24.83 -0.53 1.91
CA GLN A 25 24.04 -1.60 1.28
C GLN A 25 23.15 -1.11 0.14
N ALA A 26 22.52 0.05 0.29
CA ALA A 26 21.69 0.65 -0.75
C ALA A 26 22.52 1.02 -1.99
N SER A 27 23.74 1.55 -1.78
CA SER A 27 24.65 1.92 -2.87
C SER A 27 25.07 0.70 -3.68
N GLU A 28 25.43 -0.40 -3.01
CA GLU A 28 25.78 -1.68 -3.67
C GLU A 28 24.63 -2.24 -4.51
N CYS A 29 23.39 -1.97 -4.10
CA CYS A 29 22.18 -2.40 -4.81
C CYS A 29 21.71 -1.40 -5.89
N GLY A 30 22.43 -0.31 -6.13
CA GLY A 30 22.01 0.75 -7.05
C GLY A 30 20.70 1.44 -6.62
N ILE A 31 20.38 1.44 -5.32
CA ILE A 31 19.18 2.07 -4.77
C ILE A 31 19.48 3.56 -4.57
N THR A 32 18.56 4.42 -5.00
CA THR A 32 18.71 5.87 -4.84
C THR A 32 18.63 6.27 -3.37
N ILE A 33 19.62 7.02 -2.89
CA ILE A 33 19.73 7.40 -1.49
C ILE A 33 19.34 8.86 -1.30
N VAL A 34 18.34 9.09 -0.45
CA VAL A 34 17.92 10.44 -0.07
C VAL A 34 18.25 10.68 1.40
N LYS A 35 19.34 11.42 1.65
CA LYS A 35 19.85 11.71 3.01
C LYS A 35 19.07 12.80 3.75
N LYS A 36 18.33 13.63 2.99
CA LYS A 36 17.55 14.76 3.49
C LYS A 36 16.13 14.61 3.00
N TYR A 37 15.17 14.56 3.92
CA TYR A 37 13.78 14.59 3.53
C TYR A 37 13.46 15.89 2.77
N PRO A 38 12.69 15.80 1.68
CA PRO A 38 12.31 16.93 0.86
C PRO A 38 11.49 17.91 1.70
N SER A 39 11.78 19.21 1.55
CA SER A 39 10.92 20.27 2.08
C SER A 39 9.74 20.44 1.13
N ASP A 40 8.54 20.65 1.66
CA ASP A 40 7.41 21.06 0.86
C ASP A 40 7.77 22.33 0.08
N CYS A 41 7.47 22.33 -1.22
CA CYS A 41 7.80 23.44 -2.10
C CYS A 41 6.94 24.67 -1.77
N ALA A 42 7.53 25.86 -1.92
CA ALA A 42 6.97 27.22 -1.87
C ALA A 42 6.69 27.90 -0.51
N GLU A 43 6.98 27.26 0.64
CA GLU A 43 7.02 27.98 1.94
C GLU A 43 8.42 27.98 2.57
N PRO A 44 8.78 29.01 3.37
CA PRO A 44 10.15 29.17 3.85
C PRO A 44 10.54 28.03 4.80
N VAL A 45 11.49 27.20 4.36
CA VAL A 45 12.53 26.49 5.14
C VAL A 45 12.09 25.47 6.22
N ARG A 46 10.82 25.40 6.68
CA ARG A 46 10.55 24.79 8.00
C ARG A 46 9.88 23.42 8.12
N CYS A 47 9.48 22.70 7.07
CA CYS A 47 8.80 21.42 7.32
C CYS A 47 9.19 20.29 6.33
N ARG A 48 10.46 19.84 6.40
CA ARG A 48 10.90 18.56 5.79
C ARG A 48 10.35 17.32 6.50
N THR A 49 10.03 17.53 7.76
CA THR A 49 9.55 16.57 8.75
C THR A 49 8.61 17.32 9.68
N ASN A 50 7.76 16.60 10.40
CA ASN A 50 7.06 17.20 11.53
C ASN A 50 8.04 17.63 12.64
N ARG A 51 7.51 18.26 13.70
CA ARG A 51 8.31 18.69 14.87
C ARG A 51 9.03 17.56 15.61
N PHE A 52 8.67 16.30 15.33
CA PHE A 52 9.27 15.10 15.91
C PHE A 52 10.25 14.40 14.96
N GLY A 53 10.58 15.03 13.82
CA GLY A 53 11.56 14.50 12.86
C GLY A 53 11.03 13.40 11.94
N MET A 54 9.71 13.16 11.93
CA MET A 54 9.08 12.18 11.03
C MET A 54 8.78 12.79 9.66
N PRO A 55 9.07 12.08 8.56
CA PRO A 55 8.88 12.63 7.23
C PRO A 55 7.41 12.65 6.82
N TYR A 56 7.03 13.72 6.14
CA TYR A 56 5.70 13.83 5.56
C TYR A 56 5.57 12.90 4.36
N VAL A 57 4.45 12.18 4.30
CA VAL A 57 4.14 11.28 3.19
C VAL A 57 4.12 12.04 1.86
N ARG A 58 3.49 13.23 1.83
CA ARG A 58 3.44 14.10 0.65
C ARG A 58 4.82 14.42 0.09
N GLY A 59 5.77 14.76 0.96
CA GLY A 59 7.13 15.09 0.58
C GLY A 59 7.84 13.88 -0.03
N MET A 60 7.71 12.70 0.58
CA MET A 60 8.32 11.47 0.06
C MET A 60 7.86 11.14 -1.35
N PHE A 61 6.54 11.18 -1.61
CA PHE A 61 5.98 10.92 -2.94
C PHE A 61 6.32 12.02 -3.94
N ALA A 62 6.23 13.29 -3.55
CA ALA A 62 6.61 14.42 -4.41
C ALA A 62 8.09 14.32 -4.85
N LYS A 63 8.98 13.91 -3.94
CA LYS A 63 10.39 13.71 -4.28
C LYS A 63 10.61 12.54 -5.21
N ALA A 64 9.89 11.43 -5.02
CA ALA A 64 9.94 10.30 -5.95
C ALA A 64 9.52 10.74 -7.37
N LYS A 65 8.41 11.48 -7.48
CA LYS A 65 7.88 12.03 -8.75
C LYS A 65 8.79 13.08 -9.38
N GLN A 66 9.53 13.84 -8.57
CA GLN A 66 10.56 14.77 -9.08
C GLN A 66 11.75 14.04 -9.69
N MET A 67 12.14 12.89 -9.13
CA MET A 67 13.37 12.19 -9.53
C MET A 67 13.14 11.18 -10.65
N PHE A 68 11.95 10.60 -10.76
CA PHE A 68 11.65 9.53 -11.69
C PHE A 68 10.35 9.80 -12.42
N ASP A 69 10.36 9.63 -13.74
CA ASP A 69 9.16 9.67 -14.58
C ASP A 69 8.51 8.28 -14.65
N SER A 70 7.73 7.92 -13.64
CA SER A 70 7.15 6.58 -13.49
C SER A 70 5.62 6.57 -13.57
N ASP A 71 5.04 5.48 -14.06
CA ASP A 71 3.57 5.30 -14.10
C ASP A 71 2.95 5.11 -12.71
N TYR A 72 3.75 4.59 -11.79
CA TYR A 72 3.37 4.32 -10.41
C TYR A 72 4.46 4.79 -9.45
N TYR A 73 4.04 5.27 -8.29
CA TYR A 73 4.89 5.66 -7.17
C TYR A 73 4.43 4.94 -5.93
N GLY A 74 5.37 4.40 -5.15
CA GLY A 74 5.05 3.53 -4.03
C GLY A 74 5.79 3.87 -2.74
N TYR A 75 5.11 3.61 -1.62
CA TYR A 75 5.72 3.47 -0.30
C TYR A 75 5.58 2.02 0.15
N ILE A 76 6.65 1.45 0.70
CA ILE A 76 6.69 0.08 1.22
C ILE A 76 7.41 0.12 2.56
N ASN A 77 6.86 -0.53 3.59
CA ASN A 77 7.55 -0.73 4.86
C ASN A 77 8.85 -1.51 4.64
N SER A 78 9.93 -1.19 5.35
CA SER A 78 11.24 -1.82 5.10
C SER A 78 11.32 -3.29 5.52
N ASP A 79 10.38 -3.74 6.35
CA ASP A 79 10.35 -5.06 6.96
C ASP A 79 9.37 -6.02 6.26
N ILE A 80 9.03 -5.77 4.99
CA ILE A 80 8.24 -6.68 4.16
C ILE A 80 9.01 -7.14 2.91
N LEU A 81 8.81 -8.40 2.54
CA LEU A 81 9.12 -8.94 1.22
C LEU A 81 7.81 -9.13 0.43
N LEU A 82 7.82 -8.81 -0.86
CA LEU A 82 6.67 -8.87 -1.77
C LEU A 82 7.00 -9.80 -2.94
N THR A 83 5.99 -10.51 -3.45
CA THR A 83 6.11 -11.30 -4.68
C THR A 83 6.10 -10.42 -5.93
N PHE A 84 6.70 -10.94 -7.01
CA PHE A 84 6.79 -10.23 -8.30
C PHE A 84 5.44 -9.98 -8.98
N ASN A 85 4.41 -10.77 -8.64
CA ASN A 85 3.03 -10.58 -9.12
C ASN A 85 2.50 -9.16 -8.90
N LEU A 86 3.14 -8.37 -8.03
CA LEU A 86 2.92 -6.94 -7.92
C LEU A 86 2.94 -6.24 -9.29
N PHE A 87 3.95 -6.52 -10.11
CA PHE A 87 4.14 -5.85 -11.40
C PHE A 87 3.04 -6.24 -12.41
N ASP A 88 2.65 -7.51 -12.46
CA ASP A 88 1.52 -7.96 -13.28
C ASP A 88 0.22 -7.24 -12.91
N VAL A 89 -0.04 -7.10 -11.61
CA VAL A 89 -1.23 -6.41 -11.12
C VAL A 89 -1.20 -4.92 -11.47
N LEU A 90 -0.06 -4.26 -11.35
CA LEU A 90 0.08 -2.85 -11.75
C LEU A 90 -0.13 -2.67 -13.25
N GLU A 91 0.38 -3.59 -14.07
CA GLU A 91 0.18 -3.56 -15.52
C GLU A 91 -1.30 -3.77 -15.90
N ILE A 92 -1.99 -4.70 -15.24
CA ILE A 92 -3.43 -4.92 -15.41
C ILE A 92 -4.23 -3.68 -15.01
N CYS A 93 -3.87 -3.02 -13.89
CA CYS A 93 -4.52 -1.77 -13.48
C CYS A 93 -4.33 -0.68 -14.54
N LYS A 94 -3.11 -0.51 -15.06
CA LYS A 94 -2.81 0.49 -16.10
C LYS A 94 -3.67 0.28 -17.33
N LYS A 95 -3.70 -0.94 -17.85
CA LYS A 95 -4.46 -1.30 -19.06
C LYS A 95 -5.97 -1.12 -18.88
N ASN A 96 -6.53 -1.53 -17.73
CA ASN A 96 -7.94 -1.32 -17.48
C ASN A 96 -8.28 0.17 -17.34
N ALA A 97 -7.37 0.98 -16.80
CA ALA A 97 -7.56 2.41 -16.70
C ALA A 97 -7.49 3.11 -18.09
N GLU A 98 -6.55 2.69 -18.95
CA GLU A 98 -6.45 3.16 -20.34
C GLU A 98 -7.68 2.80 -21.18
N LEU A 99 -8.31 1.66 -20.90
CA LEU A 99 -9.58 1.24 -21.52
C LEU A 99 -10.82 1.92 -20.92
N GLY A 100 -10.66 2.81 -19.93
CA GLY A 100 -11.78 3.45 -19.26
C GLY A 100 -12.62 2.52 -18.39
N ILE A 101 -12.12 1.33 -18.04
CA ILE A 101 -12.83 0.39 -17.15
C ILE A 101 -12.74 0.87 -15.68
N MET A 102 -11.65 1.56 -15.35
CA MET A 102 -11.40 2.19 -14.06
C MET A 102 -10.81 3.59 -14.24
N SER A 103 -10.82 4.39 -13.18
CA SER A 103 -10.14 5.69 -13.18
C SER A 103 -8.64 5.51 -13.43
N LEU A 104 -8.04 6.45 -14.15
CA LEU A 104 -6.58 6.59 -14.25
C LEU A 104 -5.92 6.75 -12.88
N ARG A 105 -6.64 7.30 -11.89
CA ARG A 105 -6.18 7.44 -10.52
C ARG A 105 -6.42 6.17 -9.71
N VAL A 106 -5.46 5.25 -9.80
CA VAL A 106 -5.49 3.98 -9.08
C VAL A 106 -4.56 4.00 -7.85
N VAL A 107 -5.01 3.41 -6.75
CA VAL A 107 -4.19 3.08 -5.58
C VAL A 107 -4.28 1.59 -5.29
N SER A 108 -3.12 0.94 -5.21
CA SER A 108 -3.00 -0.49 -4.94
C SER A 108 -2.36 -0.72 -3.57
N THR A 109 -2.96 -1.61 -2.80
CA THR A 109 -2.48 -2.06 -1.49
C THR A 109 -3.03 -3.46 -1.19
N PHE A 110 -2.55 -4.09 -0.12
CA PHE A 110 -2.98 -5.43 0.27
C PHE A 110 -3.15 -5.51 1.78
N LEU A 111 -3.91 -6.52 2.21
CA LEU A 111 -4.09 -6.87 3.59
C LEU A 111 -2.93 -7.74 4.05
N ARG A 112 -2.27 -7.33 5.13
CA ARG A 112 -1.27 -8.16 5.80
C ARG A 112 -1.88 -9.51 6.21
N LEU A 113 -1.44 -10.58 5.56
CA LEU A 113 -1.64 -11.93 6.08
C LEU A 113 -0.61 -12.15 7.19
N GLY A 114 -1.04 -12.03 8.44
CA GLY A 114 -0.22 -12.48 9.56
C GLY A 114 0.03 -13.97 9.39
N ILE A 115 1.28 -14.39 9.23
CA ILE A 115 1.63 -15.77 9.57
C ILE A 115 1.27 -15.88 11.04
N ALA A 116 0.18 -16.58 11.34
CA ALA A 116 -0.14 -16.95 12.70
C ALA A 116 1.09 -17.71 13.20
N ARG A 117 1.87 -17.07 14.07
CA ARG A 117 2.78 -17.81 14.94
C ARG A 117 1.90 -18.90 15.55
N ASN A 118 2.31 -20.16 15.39
CA ASN A 118 1.79 -21.26 16.18
C ASN A 118 1.70 -20.73 17.61
N ARG A 119 0.48 -20.55 18.12
CA ARG A 119 0.25 -20.17 19.51
C ARG A 119 0.67 -21.36 20.36
N GLY A 120 1.97 -21.47 20.61
CA GLY A 120 2.55 -22.31 21.65
C GLY A 120 2.42 -21.66 23.03
N GLU A 121 1.31 -20.98 23.31
CA GLU A 121 1.01 -20.40 24.62
C GLU A 121 -0.47 -20.62 24.92
N SER A 122 -0.79 -21.87 25.22
CA SER A 122 -1.76 -22.20 26.28
C SER A 122 -1.47 -23.62 26.77
N ALA A 123 -0.27 -23.81 27.33
CA ALA A 123 -0.03 -24.92 28.25
C ALA A 123 -0.75 -24.60 29.57
N ARG A 124 -2.05 -24.94 29.62
CA ARG A 124 -2.70 -25.31 30.87
C ARG A 124 -3.49 -26.59 30.62
N SER A 125 -3.02 -27.63 31.32
CA SER A 125 -3.67 -28.91 31.64
C SER A 125 -4.17 -29.80 30.49
N GLY A 126 -3.51 -30.97 30.38
CA GLY A 126 -4.21 -32.24 30.18
C GLY A 126 -4.21 -32.82 28.76
N GLU A 127 -3.51 -33.94 28.62
CA GLU A 127 -3.67 -35.00 27.61
C GLU A 127 -3.02 -34.81 26.22
N VAL A 128 -1.96 -35.60 26.04
CA VAL A 128 -1.29 -35.93 24.80
C VAL A 128 -2.10 -37.00 24.07
N GLN A 129 -2.53 -36.74 22.84
CA GLN A 129 -2.88 -37.80 21.89
C GLN A 129 -1.86 -37.83 20.73
N PRO A 130 -1.43 -39.02 20.29
CA PRO A 130 -0.30 -39.16 19.37
C PRO A 130 -0.70 -38.84 17.93
N ALA A 131 0.29 -38.33 17.20
CA ALA A 131 0.19 -37.94 15.80
C ALA A 131 -0.08 -39.14 14.88
N SER A 132 -1.21 -39.12 14.16
CA SER A 132 -1.36 -39.87 12.92
C SER A 132 -1.93 -38.98 11.81
N GLN A 133 -1.16 -38.94 10.72
CA GLN A 133 -1.60 -38.75 9.33
C GLN A 133 -2.64 -37.64 9.05
N ARG A 134 -2.17 -36.40 8.85
CA ARG A 134 -2.79 -35.50 7.85
C ARG A 134 -1.71 -34.76 7.08
N LYS A 135 -1.55 -35.09 5.80
CA LYS A 135 -0.81 -34.24 4.85
C LYS A 135 -1.49 -32.86 4.83
N PRO A 136 -0.77 -31.75 5.09
CA PRO A 136 -1.40 -30.44 5.01
C PRO A 136 -1.49 -30.04 3.54
N ASP A 137 -2.70 -30.07 3.00
CA ASP A 137 -3.01 -29.51 1.70
C ASP A 137 -2.97 -27.98 1.78
N ARG A 138 -1.80 -27.40 1.43
CA ARG A 138 -1.46 -25.97 1.66
C ARG A 138 -2.44 -24.99 0.99
N LEU A 139 -3.20 -25.42 -0.01
CA LEU A 139 -4.16 -24.57 -0.72
C LEU A 139 -5.46 -24.35 0.09
N SER A 140 -5.87 -25.32 0.89
CA SER A 140 -7.09 -25.24 1.73
C SER A 140 -6.95 -24.28 2.92
N GLN A 141 -5.72 -24.08 3.41
CA GLN A 141 -5.43 -23.06 4.41
C GLN A 141 -5.54 -21.65 3.82
N ILE A 142 -5.11 -21.41 2.59
CA ILE A 142 -5.21 -20.07 2.00
C ILE A 142 -6.68 -19.68 1.77
N SER A 143 -7.55 -20.61 1.38
CA SER A 143 -8.98 -20.35 1.18
C SER A 143 -9.75 -20.15 2.49
N SER A 144 -9.42 -20.91 3.56
CA SER A 144 -10.09 -20.76 4.86
C SER A 144 -9.66 -19.49 5.61
N PHE A 145 -8.42 -19.01 5.40
CA PHE A 145 -7.94 -17.76 5.99
C PHE A 145 -8.50 -16.50 5.28
N CYS A 146 -8.81 -16.59 3.98
CA CYS A 146 -9.52 -15.52 3.27
C CYS A 146 -11.02 -15.44 3.63
N GLY A 147 -11.56 -16.47 4.31
CA GLY A 147 -12.97 -16.58 4.68
C GLY A 147 -13.31 -16.12 6.11
N ALA A 148 -12.40 -15.43 6.81
CA ALA A 148 -12.65 -14.95 8.17
C ALA A 148 -13.74 -13.83 8.20
N SER A 149 -14.97 -14.28 8.41
CA SER A 149 -16.21 -13.60 8.80
C SER A 149 -16.29 -12.06 8.78
N HIS A 150 -17.23 -11.59 7.95
CA HIS A 150 -17.77 -10.24 7.74
C HIS A 150 -18.11 -9.38 8.99
N ALA A 151 -18.04 -9.89 10.22
CA ALA A 151 -18.49 -9.20 11.43
C ALA A 151 -17.35 -8.66 12.33
N SER A 152 -16.08 -8.95 12.02
CA SER A 152 -14.94 -8.67 12.92
C SER A 152 -14.01 -7.54 12.47
N ALA A 153 -14.27 -6.95 11.29
CA ALA A 153 -13.41 -5.97 10.62
C ALA A 153 -13.23 -4.61 11.34
N MET A 154 -13.90 -4.38 12.47
CA MET A 154 -13.82 -3.13 13.25
C MET A 154 -12.98 -3.20 14.53
N LYS A 155 -12.42 -4.35 14.92
CA LYS A 155 -11.71 -4.48 16.21
C LYS A 155 -10.18 -4.63 16.13
N VAL A 156 -9.60 -4.86 14.95
CA VAL A 156 -8.14 -4.91 14.78
C VAL A 156 -7.73 -3.84 13.76
N PRO A 157 -6.80 -2.91 14.07
CA PRO A 157 -6.24 -2.04 13.06
C PRO A 157 -5.46 -2.91 12.06
N LEU A 158 -6.09 -3.20 10.93
CA LEU A 158 -5.43 -3.89 9.82
C LEU A 158 -4.44 -2.89 9.23
N THR A 159 -3.14 -3.04 9.51
CA THR A 159 -2.07 -2.23 8.93
C THR A 159 -1.77 -2.68 7.52
N GLN A 160 -1.42 -1.73 6.65
CA GLN A 160 -1.05 -1.99 5.27
C GLN A 160 0.45 -1.79 5.12
N ASP A 161 1.12 -2.77 4.51
CA ASP A 161 2.58 -2.75 4.43
C ASP A 161 3.11 -2.00 3.20
N TYR A 162 2.25 -1.73 2.21
CA TYR A 162 2.59 -0.84 1.10
C TYR A 162 1.38 -0.05 0.58
N PHE A 163 1.69 1.04 -0.13
CA PHE A 163 0.75 1.85 -0.89
C PHE A 163 1.38 2.26 -2.22
N ILE A 164 0.76 1.92 -3.34
CA ILE A 164 1.23 2.30 -4.68
C ILE A 164 0.16 3.11 -5.38
N PHE A 165 0.50 4.35 -5.72
CA PHE A 165 -0.38 5.31 -6.39
C PHE A 165 0.06 5.45 -7.84
N SER A 166 -0.91 5.48 -8.76
CA SER A 166 -0.68 5.90 -10.13
C SER A 166 -0.17 7.35 -10.20
N ARG A 167 0.52 7.68 -11.29
CA ARG A 167 1.13 9.00 -11.52
C ARG A 167 0.15 10.18 -11.51
N TYR A 168 -1.13 9.90 -11.71
CA TYR A 168 -2.18 10.91 -11.86
C TYR A 168 -2.65 11.51 -10.53
N PHE A 169 -2.18 10.99 -9.39
CA PHE A 169 -2.39 11.64 -8.10
C PHE A 169 -1.50 12.89 -7.96
N ASN A 170 -2.11 13.96 -7.45
CA ASN A 170 -1.37 15.14 -7.02
C ASN A 170 -0.86 14.93 -5.59
N PHE A 171 0.37 14.47 -5.44
CA PHE A 171 0.95 14.21 -4.12
C PHE A 171 1.12 15.46 -3.26
N SER A 172 1.21 16.64 -3.86
CA SER A 172 1.32 17.91 -3.14
C SER A 172 0.05 18.27 -2.38
N SER A 173 -1.12 17.76 -2.80
CA SER A 173 -2.40 17.99 -2.10
C SER A 173 -2.61 17.03 -0.92
N PHE A 174 -1.69 16.09 -0.68
CA PHE A 174 -1.80 15.21 0.48
C PHE A 174 -1.68 16.02 1.77
N LYS A 175 -2.49 15.63 2.76
CA LYS A 175 -2.46 16.22 4.10
C LYS A 175 -1.06 16.05 4.71
N PRO A 176 -0.64 16.93 5.64
CA PRO A 176 0.67 16.87 6.30
C PRO A 176 0.74 15.74 7.35
N VAL A 177 0.53 14.52 6.87
CA VAL A 177 0.57 13.28 7.64
C VAL A 177 1.97 12.68 7.53
N VAL A 178 2.38 11.94 8.55
CA VAL A 178 3.70 11.29 8.59
C VAL A 178 3.58 9.77 8.68
N ILE A 179 4.55 9.06 8.11
CA ILE A 179 4.66 7.61 8.21
C ILE A 179 4.92 7.17 9.65
N GLY A 180 4.55 5.93 9.98
CA GLY A 180 4.86 5.34 11.28
C GLY A 180 4.13 6.00 12.46
N ARG A 181 3.02 6.70 12.23
CA ARG A 181 2.13 7.27 13.25
C ARG A 181 0.69 6.78 13.04
N LEU A 182 -0.12 6.90 14.09
CA LEU A 182 -1.48 6.36 14.08
C LEU A 182 -2.26 6.83 12.84
N LYS A 183 -3.08 5.92 12.31
CA LYS A 183 -4.04 6.17 11.23
C LYS A 183 -3.47 6.60 9.87
N VAL A 184 -2.14 6.64 9.67
CA VAL A 184 -1.56 6.98 8.34
C VAL A 184 -2.10 6.05 7.25
N ASP A 185 -2.18 4.76 7.54
CA ASP A 185 -2.70 3.77 6.59
C ASP A 185 -4.17 4.04 6.25
N ASN A 186 -5.00 4.34 7.25
CA ASN A 186 -6.41 4.67 7.04
C ASN A 186 -6.58 5.92 6.19
N TYR A 187 -5.72 6.93 6.39
CA TYR A 187 -5.70 8.11 5.56
C TYR A 187 -5.37 7.75 4.10
N LEU A 188 -4.28 7.01 3.86
CA LEU A 188 -3.86 6.64 2.51
C LEU A 188 -4.88 5.76 1.79
N LEU A 189 -5.60 4.88 2.50
CA LEU A 189 -6.74 4.14 1.98
C LEU A 189 -7.92 5.02 1.59
N SER A 190 -8.11 6.14 2.31
CA SER A 190 -9.22 7.06 2.08
C SER A 190 -8.98 8.06 0.95
N VAL A 191 -7.72 8.32 0.57
CA VAL A 191 -7.35 9.30 -0.47
C VAL A 191 -8.14 9.13 -1.78
N PRO A 192 -8.33 7.91 -2.34
CA PRO A 192 -9.13 7.72 -3.54
C PRO A 192 -10.60 8.14 -3.40
N TYR A 193 -11.13 8.16 -2.17
CA TYR A 193 -12.52 8.50 -1.84
C TYR A 193 -12.73 9.96 -1.45
N GLU A 194 -11.66 10.75 -1.35
CA GLU A 194 -11.81 12.17 -1.09
C GLU A 194 -12.52 12.86 -2.27
N ALA A 195 -13.21 13.95 -1.96
CA ALA A 195 -13.82 14.79 -2.98
C ALA A 195 -12.73 15.47 -3.83
N PRO A 196 -12.88 15.57 -5.16
CA PRO A 196 -11.99 16.37 -5.99
C PRO A 196 -12.00 17.83 -5.55
N GLU A 197 -10.83 18.42 -5.30
CA GLU A 197 -10.72 19.80 -4.80
C GLU A 197 -10.10 20.74 -5.83
N THR A 198 -9.19 20.22 -6.66
CA THR A 198 -8.45 21.01 -7.65
C THR A 198 -8.95 20.76 -9.09
N PRO A 199 -8.74 21.68 -10.05
CA PRO A 199 -9.06 21.45 -11.45
C PRO A 199 -8.38 20.18 -12.02
N GLU A 200 -7.16 19.88 -11.56
CA GLU A 200 -6.47 18.65 -11.94
C GLU A 200 -7.12 17.40 -11.33
N ASP A 201 -7.73 17.49 -10.16
CA ASP A 201 -8.54 16.39 -9.63
C ASP A 201 -9.77 16.13 -10.49
N TRP A 202 -10.47 17.20 -10.89
CA TRP A 202 -11.66 17.09 -11.72
C TRP A 202 -11.39 16.47 -13.09
N LYS A 203 -10.18 16.61 -13.64
CA LYS A 203 -9.77 15.95 -14.90
C LYS A 203 -9.89 14.43 -14.86
N TYR A 204 -9.70 13.82 -13.68
CA TYR A 204 -9.64 12.36 -13.51
C TYR A 204 -10.77 11.79 -12.65
N ALA A 205 -11.64 12.66 -12.12
CA ALA A 205 -12.73 12.32 -11.22
C ALA A 205 -14.09 12.19 -11.93
N VAL A 206 -14.09 11.46 -13.04
CA VAL A 206 -15.29 11.15 -13.82
C VAL A 206 -15.56 9.65 -13.72
N ASP A 207 -16.79 9.26 -13.37
CA ASP A 207 -17.17 7.85 -13.44
C ASP A 207 -17.25 7.43 -14.91
N PRO A 208 -16.47 6.43 -15.35
CA PRO A 208 -16.48 6.01 -16.75
C PRO A 208 -17.83 5.46 -17.24
N LYS A 209 -18.74 5.07 -16.33
CA LYS A 209 -20.02 4.43 -16.67
C LYS A 209 -21.16 5.42 -16.92
N ASP A 210 -21.20 6.53 -16.17
CA ASP A 210 -22.34 7.46 -16.24
C ASP A 210 -21.93 8.94 -16.33
N GLY A 211 -20.62 9.24 -16.38
CA GLY A 211 -20.10 10.58 -16.51
C GLY A 211 -20.36 11.49 -15.30
N LYS A 212 -20.88 10.96 -14.18
CA LYS A 212 -21.17 11.75 -12.98
C LYS A 212 -19.95 11.92 -12.09
N ARG A 213 -20.05 12.87 -11.16
CA ARG A 213 -19.00 13.22 -10.18
C ARG A 213 -18.52 11.97 -9.45
N ALA A 214 -17.29 11.54 -9.73
CA ALA A 214 -16.66 10.41 -9.06
C ALA A 214 -15.71 10.90 -7.95
N ASN A 215 -15.31 9.96 -7.11
CA ASN A 215 -14.26 10.19 -6.13
C ASN A 215 -12.92 10.53 -6.81
N LYS A 216 -11.92 10.99 -6.04
CA LYS A 216 -10.56 11.26 -6.56
C LYS A 216 -9.93 10.09 -7.31
N GLY A 217 -10.33 8.84 -7.08
CA GLY A 217 -9.81 7.68 -7.81
C GLY A 217 -10.42 6.36 -7.38
N ASN A 218 -9.71 5.26 -7.66
CA ASN A 218 -10.09 3.90 -7.26
C ASN A 218 -9.07 3.24 -6.34
N LEU A 219 -9.56 2.57 -5.29
CA LEU A 219 -8.78 1.70 -4.42
C LEU A 219 -8.86 0.24 -4.91
N ILE A 220 -7.71 -0.39 -5.05
CA ILE A 220 -7.55 -1.77 -5.49
C ILE A 220 -7.00 -2.61 -4.34
N ASN A 221 -7.74 -3.67 -4.01
CA ASN A 221 -7.31 -4.67 -3.06
C ASN A 221 -6.59 -5.81 -3.79
N THR A 222 -5.31 -5.98 -3.50
CA THR A 222 -4.44 -6.98 -4.15
C THR A 222 -4.10 -8.17 -3.28
N SER A 223 -4.77 -8.34 -2.13
CA SER A 223 -4.49 -9.38 -1.12
C SER A 223 -4.48 -10.81 -1.66
N HIS A 224 -5.17 -11.08 -2.76
CA HIS A 224 -5.22 -12.41 -3.37
C HIS A 224 -4.15 -12.65 -4.45
N ASN A 225 -3.35 -11.63 -4.81
CA ASN A 225 -2.40 -11.70 -5.94
C ASN A 225 -0.98 -11.37 -5.52
N VAL A 226 -0.83 -10.44 -4.57
CA VAL A 226 0.46 -10.04 -4.03
C VAL A 226 0.60 -10.62 -2.64
N ILE A 227 1.62 -11.46 -2.47
CA ILE A 227 1.91 -12.07 -1.18
C ILE A 227 3.01 -11.25 -0.51
N GLY A 228 2.76 -10.88 0.74
CA GLY A 228 3.69 -10.16 1.60
C GLY A 228 4.22 -11.04 2.73
N PHE A 229 5.54 -11.10 2.91
CA PHE A 229 6.19 -11.75 4.05
C PHE A 229 6.76 -10.68 4.98
N HIS A 230 6.16 -10.52 6.15
CA HIS A 230 6.61 -9.55 7.15
C HIS A 230 7.75 -10.15 7.98
N LEU A 231 8.91 -9.51 7.94
CA LEU A 231 10.13 -9.90 8.66
C LEU A 231 10.24 -9.21 10.03
N GLY A 232 9.59 -8.06 10.20
CA GLY A 232 9.62 -7.30 11.45
C GLY A 232 8.84 -7.97 12.57
N LEU A 233 9.46 -8.05 13.75
CA LEU A 233 8.84 -8.58 14.97
C LEU A 233 8.21 -7.47 15.82
N ASP A 234 8.58 -6.21 15.55
CA ASP A 234 8.14 -5.05 16.30
C ASP A 234 6.85 -4.46 15.72
N GLY A 235 5.75 -4.63 16.45
CA GLY A 235 4.50 -3.91 16.17
C GLY A 235 4.59 -2.43 16.56
N TYR A 236 3.55 -1.68 16.20
CA TYR A 236 3.45 -0.26 16.52
C TYR A 236 3.60 0.03 18.03
N HIS A 237 2.95 -0.77 18.90
CA HIS A 237 3.06 -0.63 20.35
C HIS A 237 4.48 -0.89 20.87
N HIS A 238 5.22 -1.82 20.28
CA HIS A 238 6.62 -2.06 20.66
C HIS A 238 7.47 -0.83 20.31
N ARG A 239 7.28 -0.26 19.11
CA ARG A 239 7.96 0.98 18.70
C ARG A 239 7.63 2.16 19.60
N MET A 240 6.36 2.36 19.95
CA MET A 240 5.95 3.43 20.88
C MET A 240 6.70 3.34 22.22
N LYS A 241 6.80 2.13 22.79
CA LYS A 241 7.52 1.91 24.05
C LYS A 241 9.02 2.10 23.87
N ARG A 242 9.62 1.46 22.87
CA ARG A 242 11.08 1.51 22.60
C ARG A 242 11.57 2.93 22.34
N ASP A 243 10.81 3.70 21.55
CA ASP A 243 11.20 5.04 21.12
C ASP A 243 10.63 6.15 22.03
N HIS A 244 9.97 5.77 23.14
CA HIS A 244 9.41 6.67 24.16
C HIS A 244 8.50 7.77 23.57
N LEU A 245 7.65 7.39 22.61
CA LEU A 245 6.80 8.34 21.89
C LEU A 245 5.72 8.92 22.82
N ASN A 246 5.65 10.24 22.92
CA ASN A 246 4.57 10.91 23.65
C ASN A 246 3.25 10.92 22.85
N SER A 247 2.17 11.34 23.52
CA SER A 247 0.83 11.38 22.91
C SER A 247 0.74 12.34 21.72
N GLN A 248 1.46 13.46 21.76
CA GLN A 248 1.45 14.44 20.67
C GLN A 248 2.14 13.91 19.40
N ASP A 249 3.18 13.10 19.56
CA ASP A 249 3.90 12.50 18.45
C ASP A 249 3.12 11.32 17.87
N SER A 250 2.76 10.35 18.72
CA SER A 250 2.00 9.15 18.31
C SER A 250 0.67 9.49 17.62
N ASN A 251 0.02 10.58 18.04
CA ASN A 251 -1.25 11.06 17.49
C ASN A 251 -1.10 12.20 16.47
N TRP A 252 0.11 12.56 16.01
CA TRP A 252 0.36 13.68 15.07
C TRP A 252 -0.68 13.76 13.95
N ASN A 253 -0.89 12.61 13.33
CA ASN A 253 -1.80 12.40 12.22
C ASN A 253 -3.27 12.71 12.54
N LEU A 254 -3.72 12.46 13.76
CA LEU A 254 -5.13 12.66 14.15
C LEU A 254 -5.57 14.13 14.06
N GLU A 255 -4.64 15.08 14.10
CA GLU A 255 -4.92 16.49 13.90
C GLU A 255 -5.56 16.78 12.53
N TYR A 256 -5.13 16.07 11.48
CA TYR A 256 -5.51 16.34 10.10
C TYR A 256 -6.69 15.47 9.60
N PHE A 257 -7.06 14.45 10.37
CA PHE A 257 -8.12 13.51 9.99
C PHE A 257 -8.79 12.87 11.21
N ARG A 258 -9.46 13.72 12.00
CA ARG A 258 -10.29 13.31 13.15
C ARG A 258 -11.51 12.48 12.73
N ASN A 259 -12.06 12.79 11.56
CA ASN A 259 -13.26 12.18 11.00
C ASN A 259 -12.94 11.56 9.63
N VAL A 260 -12.05 10.56 9.58
CA VAL A 260 -12.14 9.62 8.45
C VAL A 260 -13.59 9.16 8.45
N HIS A 261 -14.35 9.44 7.39
CA HIS A 261 -15.66 8.81 7.21
C HIS A 261 -15.39 7.34 7.48
N ARG A 262 -15.93 6.82 8.60
CA ARG A 262 -15.60 5.48 9.12
C ARG A 262 -15.75 4.40 8.04
N SER A 263 -16.45 4.75 6.97
CA SER A 263 -16.70 4.01 5.75
C SER A 263 -15.61 3.96 4.69
N HIS A 264 -14.44 4.62 4.73
CA HIS A 264 -13.49 4.53 3.56
C HIS A 264 -12.01 4.31 3.92
N GLY A 265 -11.67 4.15 5.20
CA GLY A 265 -10.30 3.86 5.65
C GLY A 265 -9.97 2.37 5.76
N SER A 266 -10.57 1.52 4.93
CA SER A 266 -10.43 0.05 4.99
C SER A 266 -10.49 -0.57 3.59
N LEU A 267 -9.78 -1.68 3.39
CA LEU A 267 -9.82 -2.47 2.17
C LEU A 267 -11.18 -3.08 1.85
N MET A 268 -12.10 -3.17 2.83
CA MET A 268 -13.48 -3.61 2.56
C MET A 268 -14.21 -2.70 1.58
N TYR A 269 -13.76 -1.46 1.43
CA TYR A 269 -14.37 -0.48 0.55
C TYR A 269 -13.75 -0.45 -0.84
N SER A 270 -12.70 -1.24 -1.10
CA SER A 270 -12.00 -1.26 -2.39
C SER A 270 -12.97 -1.36 -3.56
N ASN A 271 -12.82 -0.47 -4.54
CA ASN A 271 -13.62 -0.49 -5.77
C ASN A 271 -13.40 -1.78 -6.57
N PHE A 272 -12.17 -2.33 -6.49
CA PHE A 272 -11.81 -3.56 -7.18
C PHE A 272 -11.08 -4.52 -6.24
N VAL A 273 -11.48 -5.79 -6.32
CA VAL A 273 -10.76 -6.93 -5.74
C VAL A 273 -10.47 -7.88 -6.89
N PHE A 274 -9.21 -8.27 -7.06
CA PHE A 274 -8.85 -9.29 -8.04
C PHE A 274 -8.78 -10.65 -7.35
N PRO A 275 -9.78 -11.54 -7.47
CA PRO A 275 -9.80 -12.81 -6.76
C PRO A 275 -8.72 -13.82 -7.20
N SER A 276 -8.11 -13.62 -8.38
CA SER A 276 -6.90 -14.32 -8.83
C SER A 276 -6.24 -13.59 -10.00
N SER A 277 -4.95 -13.81 -10.27
CA SER A 277 -4.24 -13.18 -11.39
C SER A 277 -4.91 -13.53 -12.73
N ARG A 278 -5.41 -14.76 -12.86
CA ARG A 278 -6.15 -15.23 -14.05
C ARG A 278 -7.50 -14.52 -14.23
N LYS A 279 -8.21 -14.20 -13.14
CA LYS A 279 -9.45 -13.40 -13.19
C LYS A 279 -9.19 -11.91 -13.37
N ALA A 280 -8.06 -11.39 -12.87
CA ALA A 280 -7.58 -10.04 -13.13
C ALA A 280 -7.28 -9.83 -14.62
N LEU A 281 -6.68 -10.85 -15.24
CA LEU A 281 -6.46 -10.92 -16.69
C LEU A 281 -7.79 -10.95 -17.46
N MET A 282 -8.82 -11.68 -17.00
CA MET A 282 -10.13 -11.80 -17.65
C MET A 282 -11.01 -10.52 -17.64
N LEU A 283 -10.52 -9.39 -17.11
CA LEU A 283 -11.14 -8.08 -17.34
C LEU A 283 -10.93 -7.65 -18.80
N GLY A 284 -11.69 -6.65 -19.27
CA GLY A 284 -11.90 -6.33 -20.70
C GLY A 284 -10.65 -6.32 -21.60
N TYR A 285 -9.46 -6.09 -21.04
CA TYR A 285 -8.17 -6.20 -21.71
C TYR A 285 -7.89 -7.57 -22.37
N VAL A 286 -8.01 -8.71 -21.67
CA VAL A 286 -7.73 -10.02 -22.32
C VAL A 286 -8.78 -10.34 -23.38
N LYS A 287 -10.04 -9.98 -23.14
CA LYS A 287 -11.10 -10.11 -24.17
C LYS A 287 -10.85 -9.22 -25.39
N ASP A 288 -10.26 -8.03 -25.22
CA ASP A 288 -9.87 -7.16 -26.34
C ASP A 288 -8.66 -7.73 -27.10
N LEU A 289 -7.68 -8.27 -26.37
CA LEU A 289 -6.48 -8.91 -26.93
C LEU A 289 -6.81 -10.20 -27.70
N GLU A 290 -7.71 -11.02 -27.16
CA GLU A 290 -8.24 -12.20 -27.84
C GLU A 290 -9.05 -11.80 -29.08
N ARG A 291 -9.86 -10.74 -29.03
CA ARG A 291 -10.57 -10.21 -30.21
C ARG A 291 -9.61 -9.69 -31.29
N ARG A 292 -8.56 -8.96 -30.92
CA ARG A 292 -7.52 -8.48 -31.86
C ARG A 292 -6.71 -9.61 -32.46
N ARG A 293 -6.41 -10.66 -31.68
CA ARG A 293 -5.74 -11.87 -32.17
C ARG A 293 -6.63 -12.73 -33.07
N ALA A 294 -7.95 -12.72 -32.84
CA ALA A 294 -8.92 -13.43 -33.68
C ALA A 294 -9.30 -12.66 -34.97
N SER A 295 -8.84 -11.41 -35.13
CA SER A 295 -9.07 -10.57 -36.31
C SER A 295 -7.81 -10.38 -37.17
N LEU A 296 -6.72 -11.07 -36.83
CA LEU A 296 -5.50 -11.25 -37.60
C LEU A 296 -5.44 -12.69 -38.13
#